data_AF-A0A6H1ZN63-F1
#
_entry.id   AF-A0A6H1ZN63-F1
#
_cell.length_a   1.000
_cell.length_b   1.000
_cell.length_c   1.000
_cell.angle_alpha   90.00
_cell.angle_beta   90.00
_cell.angle_gamma   90.00
#
_symmetry.space_group_name_H-M   'P 1'
#
loop_
_entity.id
_entity.type
_entity.pdbx_description
1 polymer ?
#
loop_
_entity_poly.entity_id
_entity_poly.type
_entity_poly.pdbx_seq_one_letter_code
_entity_poly.pdbx_strand_id
1 'polypeptide(L)'
;RMDDADGTTITDRVNGIELTEQGNPTFASSAATSGLGKGLVFDGTGDAFDVLTSAVVPQSVMPTTGDFAVEVVGKYTHASIGAGDTIIACRTGAAGVGWQMEFDANQYIDFHVDDGTETVLTGATDAATDAIVHTFVSLDRDGNGVIYINGVADDTTAITTSPGTIIPTAGATARLSIGGDADRTAGDCLYGTIYFVRIYNRKFTAAEVLNKYRIMMNQGYPGWTRLADDYDGEPFVARNEVTTARPLYMKLKHDFKNLSGVRAVRAACVTEQTTTPAALDFYWELS
;
A
#
# COMPACT_ATOMS: atom_id res chain seq x y z
N ARG A 1 4.56 6.04 0.77
CA ARG A 1 5.82 5.35 1.16
C ARG A 1 6.31 6.07 2.40
N MET A 2 6.84 5.34 3.39
CA MET A 2 7.16 5.89 4.72
C MET A 2 8.64 6.26 4.78
N ASP A 3 9.08 7.14 3.88
CA ASP A 3 10.49 7.42 3.61
C ASP A 3 10.84 8.91 3.65
N ASP A 4 10.13 9.69 4.46
CA ASP A 4 10.52 11.08 4.70
C ASP A 4 11.93 11.15 5.30
N ALA A 5 12.72 12.11 4.80
CA ALA A 5 14.11 12.30 5.16
C ALA A 5 14.24 12.69 6.65
N ASP A 6 13.25 13.44 7.14
CA ASP A 6 13.28 14.09 8.45
C ASP A 6 12.71 13.19 9.55
N GLY A 7 11.99 12.12 9.18
CA GLY A 7 11.48 11.12 10.11
C GLY A 7 10.43 11.66 11.08
N THR A 8 9.72 12.73 10.71
CA THR A 8 8.71 13.38 11.54
C THR A 8 7.40 13.65 10.80
N THR A 9 7.39 13.56 9.46
CA THR A 9 6.15 13.70 8.68
C THR A 9 5.98 12.54 7.72
N ILE A 10 4.72 12.20 7.45
CA ILE A 10 4.36 11.24 6.40
C ILE A 10 3.36 11.93 5.49
N THR A 11 3.72 12.06 4.22
CA THR A 11 2.83 12.64 3.22
C THR A 11 2.35 11.57 2.26
N ASP A 12 1.05 11.57 1.98
CA ASP A 12 0.49 10.90 0.81
C ASP A 12 1.09 11.53 -0.45
N ARG A 13 1.92 10.76 -1.16
CA ARG A 13 2.58 11.21 -2.39
C ARG A 13 1.61 11.49 -3.54
N VAL A 14 0.41 10.93 -3.50
CA VAL A 14 -0.57 11.09 -4.58
C VAL A 14 -1.36 12.38 -4.40
N ASN A 15 -1.88 12.62 -3.21
CA ASN A 15 -2.77 13.75 -2.95
C ASN A 15 -2.14 14.88 -2.11
N GLY A 16 -0.89 14.71 -1.65
CA GLY A 16 -0.21 15.69 -0.80
C GLY A 16 -0.81 15.79 0.61
N ILE A 17 -1.50 14.74 1.08
CA ILE A 17 -2.16 14.73 2.39
C ILE A 17 -1.12 14.39 3.46
N GLU A 18 -0.93 15.27 4.43
CA GLU A 18 -0.08 15.00 5.60
C GLU A 18 -0.83 14.13 6.61
N LEU A 19 -0.16 13.08 7.09
CA LEU A 19 -0.60 12.27 8.22
C LEU A 19 -0.06 12.90 9.50
N THR A 20 -0.92 13.00 10.50
CA THR A 20 -0.55 13.46 11.84
C THR A 20 -0.10 12.27 12.68
N GLU A 21 1.10 12.38 13.23
CA GLU A 21 1.62 11.44 14.21
C GLU A 21 0.79 11.50 15.50
N GLN A 22 0.63 10.35 16.15
CA GLN A 22 0.03 10.24 17.45
C GLN A 22 0.77 9.15 18.24
N GLY A 23 1.00 9.39 19.53
CA GLY A 23 1.88 8.54 20.33
C GLY A 23 3.34 8.92 20.10
N ASN A 24 4.21 7.92 19.97
CA ASN A 24 5.61 8.11 19.63
C ASN A 24 6.11 6.99 18.69
N PRO A 25 5.42 6.72 17.57
CA PRO A 25 5.90 5.75 16.60
C PRO A 25 7.27 6.17 16.09
N THR A 26 8.19 5.22 16.02
CA THR A 26 9.57 5.53 15.61
C THR A 26 9.84 5.01 14.22
N PHE A 27 10.68 5.70 13.45
CA PHE A 27 11.19 5.11 12.21
C PHE A 27 12.19 4.01 12.56
N ALA A 28 12.05 2.86 11.92
CA ALA A 28 12.99 1.76 12.06
C ALA A 28 14.40 2.28 11.77
N SER A 29 15.30 2.13 12.74
CA SER A 29 16.70 2.51 12.60
C SER A 29 17.25 1.83 11.36
N SER A 30 17.68 2.62 10.38
CA SER A 30 18.03 2.22 9.02
C SER A 30 18.65 0.82 8.92
N ALA A 31 17.83 -0.19 8.67
CA ALA A 31 18.27 -1.45 8.09
C ALA A 31 17.84 -1.43 6.63
N ALA A 32 18.75 -0.95 5.78
CA ALA A 32 18.67 -0.97 4.33
C ALA A 32 18.69 -2.41 3.77
N THR A 33 17.85 -3.31 4.28
CA THR A 33 17.91 -4.75 3.97
C THR A 33 16.75 -5.26 3.13
N SER A 34 15.66 -4.50 2.96
CA SER A 34 14.49 -4.97 2.20
C SER A 34 14.27 -4.23 0.87
N GLY A 35 14.95 -3.11 0.64
CA GLY A 35 14.67 -2.26 -0.53
C GLY A 35 13.31 -1.57 -0.51
N LEU A 36 12.53 -1.74 0.57
CA LEU A 36 11.22 -1.14 0.75
C LEU A 36 11.30 0.30 1.25
N GLY A 37 12.49 0.73 1.73
CA GLY A 37 12.71 2.01 2.40
C GLY A 37 12.74 1.86 3.92
N LYS A 38 12.60 2.98 4.63
CA LYS A 38 12.38 2.98 6.09
C LYS A 38 10.96 2.44 6.37
N GLY A 39 10.78 1.81 7.52
CA GLY A 39 9.47 1.42 8.03
C GLY A 39 9.14 2.16 9.32
N LEU A 40 7.86 2.28 9.65
CA LEU A 40 7.36 2.79 10.92
C LEU A 40 7.26 1.64 11.91
N VAL A 41 7.83 1.82 13.08
CA VAL A 41 7.80 0.87 14.19
C VAL A 41 6.75 1.33 15.19
N PHE A 42 5.84 0.41 15.50
CA PHE A 42 4.77 0.57 16.47
C PHE A 42 5.07 -0.35 17.65
N ASP A 43 5.00 0.18 18.87
CA ASP A 43 5.36 -0.52 20.10
C ASP A 43 4.22 -1.29 20.77
N GLY A 44 3.05 -1.35 20.12
CA GLY A 44 1.84 -1.96 20.65
C GLY A 44 1.06 -1.09 21.64
N THR A 45 1.44 0.18 21.87
CA THR A 45 0.77 1.06 22.84
C THR A 45 0.61 2.50 22.33
N GLY A 46 -0.56 2.82 21.76
CA GLY A 46 -0.96 4.19 21.47
C GLY A 46 -0.29 4.85 20.27
N ASP A 47 0.66 4.16 19.63
CA ASP A 47 1.31 4.56 18.39
C ASP A 47 0.36 4.41 17.19
N ALA A 48 0.13 5.49 16.45
CA ALA A 48 -0.48 5.39 15.13
C ALA A 48 -0.31 6.68 14.32
N PHE A 49 -0.48 6.58 13.00
CA PHE A 49 -0.55 7.74 12.11
C PHE A 49 -1.96 7.95 11.60
N ASP A 50 -2.48 9.14 11.82
CA ASP A 50 -3.85 9.49 11.45
C ASP A 50 -3.86 10.44 10.27
N VAL A 51 -4.73 10.17 9.30
CA VAL A 51 -5.26 11.26 8.48
C VAL A 51 -6.40 11.89 9.28
N LEU A 52 -6.04 12.80 10.20
CA LEU A 52 -6.99 13.59 10.97
C LEU A 52 -7.69 14.57 10.03
N THR A 53 -8.86 14.19 9.57
CA THR A 53 -9.69 15.12 8.84
C THR A 53 -10.56 15.91 9.80
N SER A 54 -10.16 17.14 10.10
CA SER A 54 -11.11 18.16 10.57
C SER A 54 -12.17 18.48 9.50
N ALA A 55 -11.99 17.98 8.27
CA ALA A 55 -12.93 18.05 7.17
C ALA A 55 -12.93 16.71 6.41
N VAL A 56 -13.95 15.88 6.63
CA VAL A 56 -14.37 14.72 5.80
C VAL A 56 -13.25 14.14 4.93
N VAL A 57 -12.69 12.96 5.30
CA VAL A 57 -11.77 12.21 4.42
C VAL A 57 -12.28 12.32 2.98
N PRO A 58 -11.53 12.95 2.06
CA PRO A 58 -12.08 13.24 0.75
C PRO A 58 -12.58 11.93 0.15
N GLN A 59 -13.83 11.90 -0.31
CA GLN A 59 -14.37 10.72 -1.00
C GLN A 59 -13.54 10.34 -2.23
N SER A 60 -12.69 11.25 -2.71
CA SER A 60 -11.68 10.99 -3.74
C SER A 60 -10.53 10.11 -3.27
N VAL A 61 -10.28 10.02 -1.96
CA VAL A 61 -9.22 9.20 -1.35
C VAL A 61 -9.78 7.86 -0.86
N MET A 62 -11.08 7.82 -0.51
CA MET A 62 -11.69 6.64 0.09
C MET A 62 -12.98 6.22 -0.65
N PRO A 63 -13.04 4.99 -1.17
CA PRO A 63 -14.19 4.49 -1.90
C PRO A 63 -15.38 4.26 -0.96
N THR A 64 -16.52 4.87 -1.30
CA THR A 64 -17.73 4.87 -0.46
C THR A 64 -18.67 3.71 -0.80
N THR A 65 -18.79 3.37 -2.09
CA THR A 65 -19.70 2.34 -2.62
C THR A 65 -19.08 1.49 -3.74
N GLY A 66 -17.88 1.84 -4.22
CA GLY A 66 -17.21 1.16 -5.32
C GLY A 66 -16.16 0.16 -4.86
N ASP A 67 -15.77 -0.73 -5.79
CA ASP A 67 -14.67 -1.67 -5.60
C ASP A 67 -13.39 -0.99 -5.13
N PHE A 68 -12.64 -1.68 -4.29
CA PHE A 68 -11.39 -1.14 -3.78
C PHE A 68 -10.42 -2.21 -3.33
N ALA A 69 -9.20 -1.78 -3.04
CA ALA A 69 -8.20 -2.65 -2.45
C ALA A 69 -7.32 -1.91 -1.46
N VAL A 70 -6.84 -2.65 -0.46
CA VAL A 70 -5.88 -2.17 0.54
C VAL A 70 -4.66 -3.08 0.50
N GLU A 71 -3.49 -2.47 0.38
CA GLU A 71 -2.20 -3.16 0.35
C GLU A 71 -1.35 -2.66 1.51
N VAL A 72 -0.87 -3.59 2.33
CA VAL A 72 0.04 -3.31 3.43
C VAL A 72 1.24 -4.24 3.33
N VAL A 73 2.42 -3.70 3.61
CA VAL A 73 3.62 -4.50 3.79
C VAL A 73 4.19 -4.21 5.15
N GLY A 74 4.28 -5.24 5.96
CA GLY A 74 4.74 -5.12 7.33
C GLY A 74 5.57 -6.31 7.77
N LYS A 75 6.15 -6.18 8.94
CA LYS A 75 6.81 -7.24 9.68
C LYS A 75 6.24 -7.21 11.09
N TYR A 76 5.70 -8.33 11.53
CA TYR A 76 4.97 -8.43 12.79
C TYR A 76 5.59 -9.53 13.65
N THR A 77 5.68 -9.27 14.95
CA THR A 77 6.29 -10.22 15.89
C THR A 77 5.22 -11.12 16.47
N HIS A 78 5.27 -12.43 16.17
CA HIS A 78 4.24 -13.41 16.57
C HIS A 78 3.89 -13.30 18.06
N ALA A 79 4.91 -13.24 18.91
CA ALA A 79 4.76 -13.23 20.37
C ALA A 79 4.17 -11.92 20.95
N SER A 80 3.99 -10.90 20.12
CA SER A 80 3.58 -9.56 20.54
C SER A 80 2.32 -9.06 19.82
N ILE A 81 1.80 -9.82 18.85
CA ILE A 81 0.53 -9.53 18.19
C ILE A 81 -0.61 -10.16 18.98
N GLY A 82 -1.57 -9.34 19.38
CA GLY A 82 -2.84 -9.72 19.98
C GLY A 82 -3.98 -9.87 18.97
N ALA A 83 -5.09 -10.48 19.41
CA ALA A 83 -6.35 -10.46 18.68
C ALA A 83 -6.92 -9.04 18.74
N GLY A 84 -7.30 -8.45 17.61
CA GLY A 84 -7.77 -7.06 17.51
C GLY A 84 -6.67 -6.03 17.25
N ASP A 85 -5.39 -6.44 17.22
CA ASP A 85 -4.27 -5.55 16.88
C ASP A 85 -4.48 -4.99 15.47
N THR A 86 -4.85 -3.71 15.41
CA THR A 86 -5.27 -3.10 14.15
C THR A 86 -4.07 -2.62 13.33
N ILE A 87 -3.94 -3.12 12.11
CA ILE A 87 -2.90 -2.71 11.16
C ILE A 87 -3.28 -1.37 10.54
N ILE A 88 -4.52 -1.27 10.06
CA ILE A 88 -5.06 -0.07 9.41
C ILE A 88 -6.58 -0.07 9.50
N ALA A 89 -7.17 1.07 9.84
CA ALA A 89 -8.61 1.24 9.89
C ALA A 89 -9.05 2.53 9.24
N CYS A 90 -10.22 2.50 8.60
CA CYS A 90 -10.99 3.68 8.22
C CYS A 90 -12.44 3.51 8.66
N ARG A 91 -12.78 4.01 9.84
CA ARG A 91 -14.10 3.83 10.45
C ARG A 91 -14.49 4.98 11.36
N THR A 92 -15.77 5.06 11.73
CA THR A 92 -16.26 6.00 12.77
C THR A 92 -16.22 5.41 14.16
N GLY A 93 -15.01 5.38 14.73
CA GLY A 93 -14.78 4.81 16.05
C GLY A 93 -14.94 3.28 16.13
N ALA A 94 -14.87 2.73 17.33
CA ALA A 94 -14.63 1.30 17.62
C ALA A 94 -15.70 0.29 17.16
N ALA A 95 -16.90 0.76 16.84
CA ALA A 95 -18.02 -0.06 16.37
C ALA A 95 -18.71 0.61 15.17
N GLY A 96 -17.98 1.46 14.46
CA GLY A 96 -18.53 2.30 13.40
C GLY A 96 -18.46 1.69 12.01
N VAL A 97 -19.36 2.18 11.16
CA VAL A 97 -19.33 2.06 9.70
C VAL A 97 -17.93 2.39 9.16
N GLY A 98 -17.41 1.54 8.30
CA GLY A 98 -16.02 1.61 7.87
C GLY A 98 -15.46 0.32 7.32
N TRP A 99 -14.15 0.26 7.32
CA TRP A 99 -13.39 -0.98 7.16
C TRP A 99 -12.17 -0.97 8.06
N GLN A 100 -11.67 -2.15 8.39
CA GLN A 100 -10.40 -2.30 9.12
C GLN A 100 -9.71 -3.61 8.75
N MET A 101 -8.40 -3.60 8.91
CA MET A 101 -7.54 -4.78 8.82
C MET A 101 -6.87 -4.98 10.17
N GLU A 102 -7.06 -6.16 10.76
CA GLU A 102 -6.53 -6.52 12.08
C GLU A 102 -6.06 -7.98 12.12
N PHE A 103 -5.52 -8.39 13.26
CA PHE A 103 -5.19 -9.78 13.52
C PHE A 103 -6.30 -10.47 14.32
N ASP A 104 -6.64 -11.71 13.95
CA ASP A 104 -7.52 -12.55 14.75
C ASP A 104 -6.76 -13.22 15.93
N ALA A 105 -7.45 -14.04 16.73
CA ALA A 105 -6.83 -14.78 17.82
C ALA A 105 -5.80 -15.85 17.40
N ASN A 106 -5.77 -16.21 16.12
CA ASN A 106 -4.79 -17.11 15.51
C ASN A 106 -3.71 -16.35 14.72
N GLN A 107 -3.71 -15.01 14.78
CA GLN A 107 -2.81 -14.13 14.03
C GLN A 107 -2.98 -14.22 12.51
N TYR A 108 -4.16 -14.63 12.07
CA TYR A 108 -4.62 -14.49 10.70
C TYR A 108 -5.07 -13.06 10.47
N ILE A 109 -5.07 -12.64 9.21
CA ILE A 109 -5.61 -11.33 8.85
C ILE A 109 -7.13 -11.41 8.84
N ASP A 110 -7.76 -10.58 9.65
CA ASP A 110 -9.17 -10.24 9.52
C ASP A 110 -9.31 -8.92 8.75
N PHE A 111 -10.29 -8.86 7.86
CA PHE A 111 -10.69 -7.64 7.20
C PHE A 111 -12.19 -7.41 7.36
N HIS A 112 -12.56 -6.36 8.10
CA HIS A 112 -13.94 -6.02 8.37
C HIS A 112 -14.41 -4.99 7.36
N VAL A 113 -15.65 -5.13 6.92
CA VAL A 113 -16.37 -4.16 6.11
C VAL A 113 -17.73 -3.97 6.74
N ASP A 114 -18.03 -2.75 7.19
CA ASP A 114 -19.25 -2.44 7.93
C ASP A 114 -19.98 -1.26 7.28
N ASP A 115 -21.21 -1.49 6.84
CA ASP A 115 -22.15 -0.48 6.32
C ASP A 115 -23.34 -0.23 7.28
N GLY A 116 -23.20 -0.66 8.54
CA GLY A 116 -24.26 -0.85 9.53
C GLY A 116 -24.55 -2.33 9.77
N THR A 117 -24.10 -3.21 8.88
CA THR A 117 -24.00 -4.67 9.09
C THR A 117 -22.57 -5.11 8.76
N GLU A 118 -21.87 -5.64 9.76
CA GLU A 118 -20.49 -6.09 9.59
C GLU A 118 -20.42 -7.40 8.78
N THR A 119 -19.51 -7.41 7.82
CA THR A 119 -18.99 -8.61 7.17
C THR A 119 -17.49 -8.71 7.44
N VAL A 120 -17.03 -9.86 7.91
CA VAL A 120 -15.62 -10.14 8.18
C VAL A 120 -15.10 -11.15 7.17
N LEU A 121 -13.95 -10.86 6.58
CA LEU A 121 -13.14 -11.82 5.84
C LEU A 121 -12.03 -12.28 6.76
N THR A 122 -11.87 -13.59 6.92
CA THR A 122 -10.87 -14.16 7.82
C THR A 122 -9.91 -15.02 7.03
N GLY A 123 -8.64 -14.65 7.05
CA GLY A 123 -7.56 -15.44 6.47
C GLY A 123 -7.41 -16.81 7.15
N ALA A 124 -6.53 -17.63 6.59
CA ALA A 124 -6.18 -18.95 7.12
C ALA A 124 -4.67 -19.12 7.32
N THR A 125 -3.88 -18.13 6.91
CA THR A 125 -2.42 -18.12 7.05
C THR A 125 -2.00 -17.18 8.17
N ASP A 126 -1.17 -17.67 9.07
CA ASP A 126 -0.47 -16.86 10.08
C ASP A 126 0.37 -15.78 9.37
N ALA A 127 0.00 -14.52 9.58
CA ALA A 127 0.69 -13.37 9.00
C ALA A 127 1.74 -12.76 9.95
N ALA A 128 1.74 -13.14 11.24
CA ALA A 128 2.71 -12.66 12.21
C ALA A 128 3.88 -13.65 12.35
N THR A 129 4.71 -13.72 11.31
CA THR A 129 5.74 -14.77 11.16
C THR A 129 7.16 -14.34 11.49
N ASP A 130 7.36 -13.17 12.14
CA ASP A 130 8.66 -12.49 12.29
C ASP A 130 9.37 -12.14 10.96
N ALA A 131 8.70 -12.37 9.83
CA ALA A 131 9.14 -12.06 8.48
C ALA A 131 8.38 -10.87 7.89
N ILE A 132 8.89 -10.33 6.78
CA ILE A 132 8.15 -9.35 6.00
C ILE A 132 7.02 -10.07 5.28
N VAL A 133 5.80 -9.59 5.48
CA VAL A 133 4.57 -10.11 4.87
C VAL A 133 3.93 -9.04 4.00
N HIS A 134 3.49 -9.46 2.82
CA HIS A 134 2.63 -8.68 1.95
C HIS A 134 1.19 -9.10 2.16
N THR A 135 0.41 -8.20 2.75
CA THR A 135 -1.02 -8.37 2.94
C THR A 135 -1.75 -7.51 1.93
N PHE A 136 -2.68 -8.11 1.20
CA PHE A 136 -3.47 -7.42 0.20
C PHE A 136 -4.92 -7.86 0.30
N VAL A 137 -5.84 -6.91 0.41
CA VAL A 137 -7.27 -7.19 0.39
C VAL A 137 -7.87 -6.53 -0.83
N SER A 138 -8.60 -7.30 -1.64
CA SER A 138 -9.31 -6.81 -2.81
C SER A 138 -10.80 -7.06 -2.64
N LEU A 139 -11.61 -6.01 -2.76
CA LEU A 139 -13.04 -6.05 -2.54
C LEU A 139 -13.79 -5.73 -3.84
N ASP A 140 -14.56 -6.72 -4.29
CA ASP A 140 -15.58 -6.59 -5.32
C ASP A 140 -16.91 -6.33 -4.62
N ARG A 141 -17.38 -5.08 -4.57
CA ARG A 141 -18.45 -4.67 -3.63
C ARG A 141 -19.82 -5.27 -3.96
N ASP A 142 -20.00 -5.75 -5.19
CA ASP A 142 -21.16 -6.52 -5.64
C ASP A 142 -20.89 -8.04 -5.73
N GLY A 143 -19.73 -8.49 -5.25
CA GLY A 143 -19.28 -9.88 -5.33
C GLY A 143 -18.54 -10.34 -4.08
N ASN A 144 -17.29 -10.76 -4.27
CA ASN A 144 -16.46 -11.32 -3.21
C ASN A 144 -15.34 -10.37 -2.81
N GLY A 145 -15.01 -10.36 -1.52
CA GLY A 145 -13.72 -9.91 -1.06
C GLY A 145 -12.73 -11.07 -1.02
N VAL A 146 -11.45 -10.75 -1.21
CA VAL A 146 -10.36 -11.73 -1.22
C VAL A 146 -9.19 -11.19 -0.42
N ILE A 147 -8.74 -11.95 0.57
CA ILE A 147 -7.48 -11.70 1.28
C ILE A 147 -6.38 -12.44 0.53
N TYR A 148 -5.25 -11.79 0.33
CA TYR A 148 -4.03 -12.39 -0.20
C TYR A 148 -2.89 -12.19 0.77
N ILE A 149 -2.16 -13.27 1.03
CA ILE A 149 -0.90 -13.26 1.77
C ILE A 149 0.22 -13.64 0.80
N ASN A 150 1.22 -12.77 0.68
CA ASN A 150 2.37 -12.99 -0.18
C ASN A 150 1.99 -13.29 -1.65
N GLY A 151 0.97 -12.59 -2.15
CA GLY A 151 0.49 -12.72 -3.53
C GLY A 151 -0.36 -13.96 -3.81
N VAL A 152 -0.66 -14.78 -2.81
CA VAL A 152 -1.51 -15.98 -2.91
C VAL A 152 -2.83 -15.71 -2.21
N ALA A 153 -3.95 -16.08 -2.83
CA ALA A 153 -5.27 -15.94 -2.19
C ALA A 153 -5.32 -16.84 -0.95
N ASP A 154 -5.71 -16.25 0.17
CA ASP A 154 -5.78 -16.90 1.47
C ASP A 154 -7.25 -17.15 1.87
N ASP A 155 -8.12 -16.17 1.63
CA ASP A 155 -9.57 -16.29 1.82
C ASP A 155 -10.35 -15.70 0.64
N THR A 156 -11.58 -16.19 0.41
CA THR A 156 -12.55 -15.60 -0.51
C THR A 156 -13.93 -15.67 0.13
N THR A 157 -14.46 -14.51 0.51
CA THR A 157 -15.72 -14.38 1.21
C THR A 157 -16.69 -13.52 0.40
N ALA A 158 -17.95 -13.95 0.31
CA ALA A 158 -19.00 -13.16 -0.31
C ALA A 158 -19.29 -11.94 0.58
N ILE A 159 -19.20 -10.74 0.02
CA ILE A 159 -19.42 -9.47 0.75
C ILE A 159 -20.72 -8.77 0.33
N THR A 160 -21.58 -9.48 -0.39
CA THR A 160 -22.88 -8.98 -0.88
C THR A 160 -23.85 -8.61 0.25
N THR A 161 -23.55 -9.01 1.49
CA THR A 161 -24.33 -8.72 2.70
C THR A 161 -24.13 -7.32 3.26
N SER A 162 -23.06 -6.64 2.87
CA SER A 162 -22.80 -5.24 3.25
C SER A 162 -22.69 -4.38 1.98
N PRO A 163 -23.72 -4.22 1.14
CA PRO A 163 -23.64 -3.49 -0.13
C PRO A 163 -23.70 -1.95 0.02
N GLY A 164 -23.97 -1.46 1.23
CA GLY A 164 -24.20 -0.06 1.55
C GLY A 164 -22.93 0.79 1.55
N THR A 165 -23.13 2.06 1.87
CA THR A 165 -22.05 3.04 1.99
C THR A 165 -21.23 2.75 3.24
N ILE A 166 -19.95 2.40 3.06
CA ILE A 166 -19.02 2.05 4.15
C ILE A 166 -18.23 3.25 4.67
N ILE A 167 -18.56 4.46 4.21
CA ILE A 167 -18.00 5.70 4.73
C ILE A 167 -19.17 6.58 5.15
N PRO A 168 -19.17 7.09 6.39
CA PRO A 168 -20.29 7.86 6.87
C PRO A 168 -20.53 9.10 6.01
N THR A 169 -21.81 9.40 5.84
CA THR A 169 -22.31 10.65 5.31
C THR A 169 -21.73 11.84 6.10
N ALA A 170 -21.56 12.99 5.44
CA ALA A 170 -21.01 14.21 6.02
C ALA A 170 -21.52 14.48 7.46
N GLY A 171 -20.59 14.58 8.42
CA GLY A 171 -20.89 14.90 9.83
C GLY A 171 -20.31 13.93 10.86
N ALA A 172 -19.98 12.70 10.48
CA ALA A 172 -19.22 11.79 11.34
C ALA A 172 -17.72 11.85 11.00
N THR A 173 -16.87 11.90 12.02
CA THR A 173 -15.41 11.98 11.88
C THR A 173 -14.85 10.59 11.60
N ALA A 174 -14.97 10.10 10.37
CA ALA A 174 -14.20 8.93 9.93
C ALA A 174 -12.71 9.27 10.00
N ARG A 175 -11.93 8.35 10.56
CA ARG A 175 -10.48 8.50 10.71
C ARG A 175 -9.81 7.35 9.98
N LEU A 176 -8.89 7.68 9.06
CA LEU A 176 -7.92 6.71 8.57
C LEU A 176 -6.76 6.68 9.58
N SER A 177 -6.54 5.55 10.20
CA SER A 177 -5.48 5.30 11.17
C SER A 177 -4.62 4.14 10.71
N ILE A 178 -3.30 4.28 10.80
CA ILE A 178 -2.32 3.24 10.50
C ILE A 178 -1.59 2.90 11.81
N GLY A 179 -1.56 1.62 12.17
CA GLY A 179 -0.97 1.10 13.41
C GLY A 179 -1.92 1.04 14.61
N GLY A 180 -3.19 1.38 14.43
CA GLY A 180 -4.21 1.26 15.47
C GLY A 180 -5.61 1.59 14.94
N ASP A 181 -6.63 1.30 15.76
CA ASP A 181 -8.02 1.61 15.43
C ASP A 181 -8.27 3.13 15.33
N ALA A 182 -9.34 3.51 14.63
CA ALA A 182 -9.86 4.87 14.63
C ALA A 182 -10.30 5.34 16.04
N ASP A 183 -10.71 4.42 16.92
CA ASP A 183 -10.91 4.63 18.35
C ASP A 183 -9.80 3.96 19.18
N ARG A 184 -8.83 4.78 19.56
CA ARG A 184 -7.64 4.38 20.30
C ARG A 184 -7.90 3.97 21.75
N THR A 185 -9.13 4.15 22.24
CA THR A 185 -9.49 3.73 23.61
C THR A 185 -10.09 2.33 23.66
N ALA A 186 -10.47 1.79 22.49
CA ALA A 186 -11.26 0.58 22.38
C ALA A 186 -10.60 -0.52 21.54
N GLY A 187 -9.59 -0.19 20.71
CA GLY A 187 -8.87 -1.16 19.88
C GLY A 187 -7.41 -1.33 20.28
N ASP A 188 -6.87 -2.53 20.03
CA ASP A 188 -5.48 -2.86 20.30
C ASP A 188 -4.56 -2.23 19.25
N CYS A 189 -3.43 -1.70 19.72
CA CYS A 189 -2.45 -1.02 18.88
C CYS A 189 -1.46 -2.03 18.32
N LEU A 190 -1.06 -1.82 17.06
CA LEU A 190 -0.16 -2.73 16.38
C LEU A 190 1.20 -2.82 17.10
N TYR A 191 1.70 -4.04 17.30
CA TYR A 191 3.11 -4.28 17.58
C TYR A 191 3.85 -4.75 16.32
N GLY A 192 4.65 -3.89 15.70
CA GLY A 192 5.39 -4.31 14.50
C GLY A 192 5.97 -3.17 13.70
N THR A 193 6.32 -3.48 12.45
CA THR A 193 6.83 -2.50 11.49
C THR A 193 5.95 -2.47 10.25
N ILE A 194 5.50 -1.29 9.80
CA ILE A 194 4.87 -1.11 8.48
C ILE A 194 5.84 -0.37 7.57
N TYR A 195 6.06 -0.90 6.36
CA TYR A 195 6.95 -0.28 5.36
C TYR A 195 6.17 0.63 4.39
N PHE A 196 4.98 0.19 4.00
CA PHE A 196 4.07 1.04 3.24
C PHE A 196 2.63 0.54 3.31
N VAL A 197 1.74 1.49 3.02
CA VAL A 197 0.31 1.30 2.81
C VAL A 197 -0.05 1.89 1.44
N ARG A 198 -0.95 1.23 0.71
CA ARG A 198 -1.62 1.80 -0.46
C ARG A 198 -3.10 1.43 -0.46
N ILE A 199 -3.93 2.38 -0.87
CA ILE A 199 -5.37 2.18 -1.05
C ILE A 199 -5.67 2.47 -2.52
N TYR A 200 -6.49 1.61 -3.13
CA TYR A 200 -6.85 1.70 -4.54
C TYR A 200 -8.36 1.80 -4.68
N ASN A 201 -8.83 2.58 -5.64
CA ASN A 201 -10.25 2.74 -5.97
C ASN A 201 -10.76 1.70 -7.00
N ARG A 202 -10.20 0.50 -6.97
CA ARG A 202 -10.63 -0.63 -7.80
C ARG A 202 -10.27 -1.95 -7.16
N LYS A 203 -10.95 -3.02 -7.57
CA LYS A 203 -10.53 -4.40 -7.28
C LYS A 203 -9.31 -4.81 -8.12
N PHE A 204 -8.62 -5.82 -7.62
CA PHE A 204 -7.48 -6.46 -8.26
C PHE A 204 -7.74 -7.94 -8.47
N THR A 205 -7.27 -8.44 -9.61
CA THR A 205 -7.23 -9.87 -9.90
C THR A 205 -6.06 -10.54 -9.20
N ALA A 206 -6.16 -11.86 -8.94
CA ALA A 206 -5.07 -12.63 -8.34
C ALA A 206 -3.73 -12.49 -9.11
N ALA A 207 -3.77 -12.39 -10.44
CA ALA A 207 -2.57 -12.20 -11.25
C ALA A 207 -1.90 -10.84 -11.00
N GLU A 208 -2.67 -9.77 -10.83
CA GLU A 208 -2.14 -8.45 -10.51
C GLU A 208 -1.55 -8.40 -9.11
N VAL A 209 -2.22 -9.01 -8.12
CA VAL A 209 -1.72 -9.08 -6.73
C VAL A 209 -0.41 -9.87 -6.67
N LEU A 210 -0.35 -11.03 -7.33
CA LEU A 210 0.88 -11.82 -7.43
C LEU A 210 2.01 -11.03 -8.12
N ASN A 211 1.68 -10.24 -9.15
CA ASN A 211 2.67 -9.40 -9.81
C ASN A 211 3.19 -8.29 -8.88
N LYS A 212 2.33 -7.66 -8.06
CA LYS A 212 2.75 -6.68 -7.04
C LYS A 212 3.66 -7.31 -6.00
N TYR A 213 3.28 -8.46 -5.45
CA TYR A 213 4.11 -9.22 -4.52
C TYR A 213 5.48 -9.53 -5.11
N ARG A 214 5.50 -10.02 -6.36
CA ARG A 214 6.76 -10.30 -7.08
C ARG A 214 7.59 -9.05 -7.22
N ILE A 215 7.05 -7.93 -7.72
CA ILE A 215 7.84 -6.68 -7.85
C ILE A 215 8.44 -6.24 -6.51
N MET A 216 7.68 -6.38 -5.42
CA MET A 216 8.11 -6.04 -4.08
C MET A 216 9.24 -6.96 -3.57
N MET A 217 9.08 -8.28 -3.68
CA MET A 217 10.08 -9.26 -3.23
C MET A 217 11.26 -9.41 -4.19
N ASN A 218 11.09 -9.00 -5.44
CA ASN A 218 12.07 -9.15 -6.52
C ASN A 218 13.12 -8.03 -6.52
N GLN A 219 13.60 -7.65 -5.33
CA GLN A 219 14.98 -7.21 -5.17
C GLN A 219 15.97 -8.40 -5.20
N GLY A 220 15.54 -9.58 -5.69
CA GLY A 220 16.32 -10.81 -5.61
C GLY A 220 15.93 -11.97 -6.53
N TYR A 221 15.28 -11.78 -7.68
CA TYR A 221 15.34 -12.82 -8.72
C TYR A 221 16.75 -12.79 -9.34
N PRO A 222 17.44 -13.94 -9.46
CA PRO A 222 18.67 -14.01 -10.22
C PRO A 222 18.36 -13.70 -11.69
N GLY A 223 18.63 -12.46 -12.11
CA GLY A 223 18.49 -12.00 -13.50
C GLY A 223 17.57 -10.81 -13.74
N TRP A 224 16.92 -10.24 -12.70
CA TRP A 224 16.06 -9.06 -12.86
C TRP A 224 16.48 -7.95 -11.90
N THR A 225 17.06 -6.87 -12.44
CA THR A 225 17.34 -5.65 -11.68
C THR A 225 16.32 -4.61 -12.07
N ARG A 226 15.59 -4.07 -11.09
CA ARG A 226 14.78 -2.87 -11.28
C ARG A 226 15.75 -1.69 -11.46
N LEU A 227 15.92 -1.20 -12.68
CA LEU A 227 16.62 0.06 -12.93
C LEU A 227 15.58 1.18 -12.89
N ALA A 228 15.68 2.05 -11.89
CA ALA A 228 14.91 3.29 -11.71
C ALA A 228 13.45 3.13 -11.21
N ASP A 229 13.29 3.12 -9.89
CA ASP A 229 12.21 3.84 -9.20
C ASP A 229 12.75 4.47 -7.91
N ASP A 230 13.98 5.00 -7.98
CA ASP A 230 14.51 5.89 -6.97
C ASP A 230 14.33 7.30 -7.52
N TYR A 231 13.18 7.89 -7.17
CA TYR A 231 13.01 9.34 -7.12
C TYR A 231 13.28 9.74 -5.67
N ASP A 232 14.56 9.78 -5.31
CA ASP A 232 15.14 10.13 -4.01
C ASP A 232 15.63 11.59 -3.98
N GLY A 233 15.02 12.46 -4.79
CA GLY A 233 15.21 13.91 -4.70
C GLY A 233 16.50 14.45 -5.33
N GLU A 234 17.42 13.59 -5.77
CA GLU A 234 18.51 13.98 -6.66
C GLU A 234 18.02 13.88 -8.12
N PRO A 235 18.23 14.90 -8.96
CA PRO A 235 17.83 14.81 -10.36
C PRO A 235 18.65 13.70 -11.02
N PHE A 236 18.03 12.55 -11.27
CA PHE A 236 18.51 11.63 -12.30
C PHE A 236 18.42 12.39 -13.62
N VAL A 237 19.53 13.01 -14.02
CA VAL A 237 19.65 13.66 -15.34
C VAL A 237 19.73 12.54 -16.37
N ALA A 238 18.58 11.96 -16.72
CA ALA A 238 18.40 11.47 -18.07
C ALA A 238 18.65 12.69 -18.97
N ARG A 239 19.82 12.74 -19.62
CA ARG A 239 20.06 13.72 -20.68
C ARG A 239 19.09 13.41 -21.81
N ASN A 240 17.93 14.03 -21.75
CA ASN A 240 17.03 14.12 -22.88
C ASN A 240 17.70 15.03 -23.90
N GLU A 241 18.48 14.45 -24.80
CA GLU A 241 18.90 15.14 -26.01
C GLU A 241 17.69 15.25 -26.94
N VAL A 242 16.89 16.29 -26.73
CA VAL A 242 15.87 16.70 -27.70
C VAL A 242 16.61 17.35 -28.86
N THR A 243 17.07 16.53 -29.80
CA THR A 243 17.59 17.06 -31.06
C THR A 243 16.41 17.66 -31.83
N THR A 244 16.44 18.99 -32.03
CA THR A 244 15.39 19.84 -32.61
C THR A 244 14.98 19.50 -34.05
N ALA A 245 15.48 18.41 -34.64
CA ALA A 245 15.19 18.04 -36.01
C ALA A 245 13.87 17.28 -36.21
N ARG A 246 13.27 16.66 -35.16
CA ARG A 246 11.97 15.99 -35.24
C ARG A 246 11.24 15.97 -33.87
N PRO A 247 10.16 16.74 -33.66
CA PRO A 247 9.48 16.84 -32.36
C PRO A 247 8.61 15.61 -31.99
N LEU A 248 8.73 14.48 -32.69
CA LEU A 248 7.90 13.29 -32.50
C LEU A 248 8.63 12.09 -31.89
N TYR A 249 9.92 12.21 -31.57
CA TYR A 249 10.71 11.11 -31.03
C TYR A 249 11.32 11.49 -29.68
N MET A 250 10.97 10.74 -28.64
CA MET A 250 11.68 10.77 -27.37
C MET A 250 12.77 9.71 -27.42
N LYS A 251 14.04 10.13 -27.39
CA LYS A 251 15.18 9.20 -27.30
C LYS A 251 15.48 8.94 -25.83
N LEU A 252 15.16 7.73 -25.36
CA LEU A 252 15.57 7.26 -24.04
C LEU A 252 16.88 6.48 -24.21
N LYS A 253 17.98 7.04 -23.70
CA LYS A 253 19.27 6.35 -23.65
C LYS A 253 19.52 5.85 -22.23
N HIS A 254 19.73 4.54 -22.10
CA HIS A 254 20.15 3.92 -20.85
C HIS A 254 21.53 3.30 -21.03
N ASP A 255 22.53 3.82 -20.32
CA ASP A 255 23.87 3.24 -20.30
C ASP A 255 23.94 2.15 -19.22
N PHE A 256 23.98 0.87 -19.63
CA PHE A 256 24.09 -0.24 -18.69
C PHE A 256 25.57 -0.55 -18.42
N LYS A 257 26.07 -0.16 -17.24
CA LYS A 257 27.44 -0.50 -16.82
C LYS A 257 27.43 -1.75 -15.94
N ASN A 258 28.42 -2.63 -16.13
CA ASN A 258 28.66 -3.84 -15.34
C ASN A 258 27.57 -4.94 -15.41
N LEU A 259 27.12 -5.32 -16.60
CA LEU A 259 26.13 -6.39 -16.84
C LEU A 259 26.66 -7.84 -16.67
N SER A 260 27.70 -8.07 -15.86
CA SER A 260 28.26 -9.42 -15.70
C SER A 260 27.22 -10.38 -15.12
N GLY A 261 26.84 -11.41 -15.88
CA GLY A 261 25.85 -12.42 -15.49
C GLY A 261 24.40 -12.11 -15.86
N VAL A 262 24.12 -10.96 -16.47
CA VAL A 262 22.76 -10.61 -16.96
C VAL A 262 22.47 -11.36 -18.26
N ARG A 263 21.37 -12.14 -18.29
CA ARG A 263 21.01 -12.98 -19.44
C ARG A 263 19.95 -12.37 -20.35
N ALA A 264 19.20 -11.39 -19.84
CA ALA A 264 18.20 -10.66 -20.61
C ALA A 264 17.97 -9.29 -19.95
N VAL A 265 17.68 -8.28 -20.77
CA VAL A 265 17.19 -6.97 -20.33
C VAL A 265 15.84 -6.77 -21.00
N ARG A 266 14.81 -6.47 -20.21
CA ARG A 266 13.51 -6.03 -20.73
C ARG A 266 13.28 -4.59 -20.29
N ALA A 267 13.21 -3.69 -21.24
CA ALA A 267 12.72 -2.34 -21.02
C ALA A 267 11.21 -2.32 -21.26
N ALA A 268 10.46 -1.72 -20.36
CA ALA A 268 9.05 -1.39 -20.56
C ALA A 268 8.92 0.11 -20.37
N CYS A 269 8.29 0.79 -21.32
CA CYS A 269 7.81 2.15 -21.13
C CYS A 269 6.32 2.06 -20.83
N VAL A 270 5.90 2.63 -19.71
CA VAL A 270 4.49 2.88 -19.44
C VAL A 270 4.27 4.36 -19.72
N THR A 271 3.54 4.66 -20.78
CA THR A 271 3.09 6.03 -21.04
C THR A 271 1.70 6.19 -20.47
N GLU A 272 1.52 7.09 -19.51
CA GLU A 272 0.20 7.58 -19.17
C GLU A 272 -0.14 8.72 -20.16
N GLN A 273 -0.86 8.40 -21.23
CA GLN A 273 -1.21 9.38 -22.26
C GLN A 273 -2.43 10.16 -21.79
N THR A 274 -2.21 11.36 -21.24
CA THR A 274 -3.29 12.12 -20.59
C THR A 274 -4.16 12.94 -21.55
N THR A 275 -3.77 13.17 -22.82
CA THR A 275 -4.62 13.84 -23.83
C THR A 275 -4.25 13.48 -25.30
N THR A 276 -5.27 13.21 -26.15
CA THR A 276 -5.42 13.17 -27.65
C THR A 276 -4.24 12.75 -28.60
N PRO A 277 -4.52 12.26 -29.84
CA PRO A 277 -3.76 11.18 -30.47
C PRO A 277 -2.65 11.71 -31.38
N ALA A 278 -1.54 12.16 -30.81
CA ALA A 278 -0.27 12.06 -31.53
C ALA A 278 0.30 10.67 -31.24
N ALA A 279 0.40 9.82 -32.26
CA ALA A 279 1.18 8.59 -32.16
C ALA A 279 2.63 8.99 -31.84
N LEU A 280 3.05 8.76 -30.59
CA LEU A 280 4.43 8.88 -30.19
C LEU A 280 5.12 7.58 -30.59
N ASP A 281 6.00 7.66 -31.59
CA ASP A 281 6.87 6.56 -31.94
C ASP A 281 8.06 6.56 -30.98
N PHE A 282 8.16 5.50 -30.17
CA PHE A 282 9.31 5.25 -29.31
C PHE A 282 10.29 4.34 -30.06
N TYR A 283 11.57 4.69 -30.03
CA TYR A 283 12.62 3.75 -30.38
C TYR A 283 13.58 3.63 -29.20
N TRP A 284 14.00 2.39 -28.92
CA TRP A 284 14.99 2.10 -27.90
C TRP A 284 16.35 1.96 -28.56
N GLU A 285 17.33 2.71 -28.06
CA GLU A 285 18.73 2.49 -28.41
C GLU A 285 19.43 1.90 -27.19
N LEU A 286 19.77 0.61 -27.28
CA LEU A 286 20.59 -0.08 -26.30
C LEU A 286 22.05 0.06 -26.74
N SER A 287 22.85 0.76 -25.94
CA SER A 287 24.29 0.95 -26.16
C SER A 287 25.10 0.45 -24.98
#